data_AF-A0A819FK78-F1
#
_entry.id   AF-A0A819FK78-F1
#
_cell.length_a   1.000
_cell.length_b   1.000
_cell.length_c   1.000
_cell.angle_alpha   90.00
_cell.angle_beta   90.00
_cell.angle_gamma   90.00
#
_symmetry.space_group_name_H-M   'P 1'
#
loop_
_entity.id
_entity.type
_entity.pdbx_description
1 polymer ?
#
loop_
_entity_poly.entity_id
_entity_poly.type
_entity_poly.pdbx_seq_one_letter_code
_entity_poly.pdbx_strand_id
1 'polypeptide(L)'
;MISDKSNDDGVAVNFTNKHPEFTFNWSRLCVQTRDDNKFSCAAVLGCVTSASMGAFIASFSGSVESAVATTIPVLQILVVFSDYFLDLNRLPFILYILPYLSPFYYGYSILNKLQWDNGSSSAVIYFDITMLFLLFTVFNILAFIVIWWGAHRFHIAKKWQTIIEKQTIN
;
A
#
# COMPACT_ATOMS: atom_id res chain seq x y z
N MET A 1 17.28 -32.39 41.51
CA MET A 1 15.81 -32.48 41.76
C MET A 1 15.21 -31.17 41.28
N ILE A 2 14.99 -31.04 39.97
CA ILE A 2 13.74 -31.37 39.23
C ILE A 2 12.52 -30.70 39.87
N SER A 3 11.98 -29.66 39.23
CA SER A 3 10.73 -29.78 38.48
C SER A 3 10.39 -28.46 37.76
N ASP A 4 10.78 -28.37 36.49
CA ASP A 4 10.19 -27.47 35.52
C ASP A 4 8.81 -28.02 35.12
N LYS A 5 7.78 -27.16 35.12
CA LYS A 5 6.50 -27.44 34.48
C LYS A 5 6.37 -26.58 33.23
N SER A 6 6.78 -27.11 32.08
CA SER A 6 6.33 -26.63 30.78
C SER A 6 4.91 -27.14 30.54
N ASN A 7 3.98 -26.23 30.25
CA ASN A 7 2.62 -26.54 29.85
C ASN A 7 2.58 -26.43 28.32
N ASP A 8 2.95 -27.52 27.64
CA ASP A 8 2.85 -27.66 26.19
C ASP A 8 1.40 -28.04 25.81
N ASP A 9 0.57 -27.04 25.58
CA ASP A 9 -0.73 -27.25 24.94
C ASP A 9 -0.51 -27.41 23.42
N GLY A 10 -0.32 -28.66 23.01
CA GLY A 10 -0.22 -29.08 21.62
C GLY A 10 -1.50 -28.77 20.84
N VAL A 11 -1.49 -27.66 20.09
CA VAL A 11 -2.49 -27.39 19.05
C VAL A 11 -2.17 -28.26 17.84
N ALA A 12 -2.84 -29.40 17.75
CA ALA A 12 -2.84 -30.24 16.56
C ALA A 12 -3.44 -29.47 15.37
N VAL A 13 -2.60 -29.03 14.44
CA VAL A 13 -3.02 -28.40 13.19
C VAL A 13 -3.54 -29.48 12.25
N ASN A 14 -4.86 -29.65 12.24
CA ASN A 14 -5.56 -30.56 11.34
C ASN A 14 -5.69 -29.91 9.95
N PHE A 15 -4.76 -30.24 9.04
CA PHE A 15 -4.81 -29.78 7.64
C PHE A 15 -5.92 -30.51 6.88
N THR A 16 -7.14 -29.99 6.97
CA THR A 16 -8.21 -30.37 6.05
C THR A 16 -8.11 -29.52 4.79
N ASN A 17 -7.94 -30.21 3.66
CA ASN A 17 -7.90 -29.68 2.29
C ASN A 17 -9.23 -29.02 1.91
N LYS A 18 -9.46 -27.79 2.38
CA LYS A 18 -10.47 -26.90 1.81
C LYS A 18 -9.76 -25.67 1.28
N HIS A 19 -9.99 -25.40 -0.01
CA HIS A 19 -9.51 -24.21 -0.72
C HIS A 19 -9.51 -22.99 0.21
N PRO A 20 -8.36 -22.36 0.48
CA PRO A 20 -8.32 -21.19 1.33
C PRO A 20 -8.95 -20.03 0.56
N GLU A 21 -10.22 -19.76 0.82
CA GLU A 21 -10.75 -18.42 0.60
C GLU A 21 -9.98 -17.49 1.54
N PHE A 22 -9.02 -16.77 0.97
CA PHE A 22 -8.20 -15.78 1.66
C PHE A 22 -9.08 -14.55 1.98
N THR A 23 -10.05 -14.72 2.87
CA THR A 23 -10.85 -13.61 3.41
C THR A 23 -10.01 -12.93 4.47
N PHE A 24 -9.29 -11.89 4.05
CA PHE A 24 -8.52 -11.01 4.92
C PHE A 24 -9.47 -10.31 5.89
N ASN A 25 -9.58 -10.84 7.11
CA ASN A 25 -10.54 -10.35 8.10
C ASN A 25 -9.95 -9.16 8.87
N TRP A 26 -10.19 -7.96 8.34
CA TRP A 26 -9.77 -6.68 8.92
C TRP A 26 -10.15 -6.49 10.39
N SER A 27 -11.20 -7.18 10.87
CA SER A 27 -11.68 -7.04 12.26
C SER A 27 -10.74 -7.63 13.32
N ARG A 28 -9.84 -8.56 12.95
CA ARG A 28 -8.90 -9.18 13.90
C ARG A 28 -7.56 -8.46 14.05
N LEU A 29 -7.27 -7.46 13.21
CA LEU A 29 -6.04 -6.65 13.35
C LEU A 29 -6.17 -5.52 14.38
N CYS A 30 -7.39 -5.20 14.84
CA CYS A 30 -7.65 -4.06 15.71
C CYS A 30 -7.79 -4.42 17.21
N VAL A 31 -7.55 -5.66 17.61
CA VAL A 31 -7.72 -6.08 19.01
C VAL A 31 -6.44 -6.72 19.52
N GLN A 32 -5.53 -5.90 20.09
CA GLN A 32 -4.85 -6.21 21.34
C GLN A 32 -4.09 -4.98 21.90
N THR A 33 -4.60 -4.46 23.02
CA THR A 33 -4.01 -3.56 24.06
C THR A 33 -3.85 -2.03 23.82
N ARG A 34 -3.83 -1.28 24.94
CA ARG A 34 -4.27 0.12 25.09
C ARG A 34 -3.26 1.17 24.57
N ASP A 35 -1.99 0.80 24.43
CA ASP A 35 -0.95 1.58 23.75
C ASP A 35 -0.70 1.09 22.31
N ASP A 36 -1.25 -0.08 21.95
CA ASP A 36 -1.13 -0.75 20.66
C ASP A 36 -2.10 -0.19 19.59
N ASN A 37 -3.02 0.69 20.00
CA ASN A 37 -3.89 1.40 19.07
C ASN A 37 -3.08 2.30 18.12
N LYS A 38 -1.98 2.89 18.60
CA LYS A 38 -1.11 3.74 17.75
C LYS A 38 -0.38 2.91 16.69
N PHE A 39 0.12 1.74 17.09
CA PHE A 39 0.79 0.79 16.21
C PHE A 39 -0.17 0.25 15.15
N SER A 40 -1.36 -0.17 15.56
CA SER A 40 -2.41 -0.68 14.67
C SER A 40 -2.87 0.39 13.67
N CYS A 41 -3.10 1.63 14.13
CA CYS A 41 -3.51 2.72 13.24
C CYS A 41 -2.44 3.07 12.21
N ALA A 42 -1.15 3.10 12.59
CA ALA A 42 -0.06 3.39 11.66
C ALA A 42 0.07 2.29 10.59
N ALA A 43 -0.01 1.02 10.99
CA ALA A 43 0.01 -0.10 10.06
C ALA A 43 -1.20 -0.07 9.10
N VAL A 44 -2.40 0.18 9.61
CA VAL A 44 -3.62 0.30 8.79
C VAL A 44 -3.50 1.47 7.80
N LEU A 45 -3.02 2.64 8.23
CA LEU A 45 -2.81 3.78 7.34
C LEU A 45 -1.78 3.48 6.25
N GLY A 46 -0.68 2.81 6.59
CA GLY A 46 0.32 2.36 5.61
C GLY A 46 -0.29 1.42 4.57
N CYS A 47 -1.08 0.43 5.00
CA CYS A 47 -1.78 -0.51 4.13
C CYS A 47 -2.78 0.20 3.20
N VAL A 48 -3.61 1.09 3.74
CA VAL A 48 -4.62 1.83 2.96
C VAL A 48 -3.95 2.76 1.95
N THR A 49 -2.87 3.44 2.33
CA THR A 49 -2.10 4.30 1.41
C THR A 49 -1.46 3.48 0.29
N SER A 50 -0.90 2.32 0.62
CA SER A 50 -0.31 1.40 -0.37
C SER A 50 -1.37 0.82 -1.32
N ALA A 51 -2.56 0.53 -0.81
CA ALA A 51 -3.69 0.09 -1.63
C ALA A 51 -4.13 1.19 -2.61
N SER A 52 -4.20 2.45 -2.16
CA SER A 52 -4.49 3.59 -3.04
C SER A 52 -3.42 3.80 -4.10
N MET A 53 -2.15 3.56 -3.78
CA MET A 53 -1.09 3.57 -4.78
C MET A 53 -1.28 2.45 -5.82
N GLY A 54 -1.65 1.24 -5.39
CA GLY A 54 -1.99 0.14 -6.30
C GLY A 54 -3.17 0.47 -7.20
N ALA A 55 -4.21 1.11 -6.67
CA ALA A 55 -5.36 1.57 -7.45
C ALA A 55 -4.97 2.64 -8.48
N PHE A 56 -4.05 3.54 -8.12
CA PHE A 56 -3.47 4.50 -9.06
C PHE A 56 -2.72 3.81 -10.20
N ILE A 57 -1.85 2.83 -9.91
CA ILE A 57 -1.14 2.09 -10.97
C ILE A 57 -2.13 1.33 -11.86
N ALA A 58 -3.13 0.68 -11.25
CA ALA A 58 -4.16 -0.06 -11.97
C ALA A 58 -4.98 0.83 -12.91
N SER A 59 -5.13 2.13 -12.61
CA SER A 59 -5.86 3.08 -13.46
C SER A 59 -5.21 3.28 -14.84
N PHE A 60 -3.91 3.01 -15.00
CA PHE A 60 -3.23 3.05 -16.30
C PHE A 60 -3.36 1.76 -17.11
N SER A 61 -3.81 0.68 -16.47
CA SER A 61 -3.85 -0.63 -17.12
C SER A 61 -5.17 -0.85 -17.85
N GLY A 62 -5.09 -1.42 -19.05
CA GLY A 62 -6.28 -1.84 -19.82
C GLY A 62 -6.89 -3.15 -19.33
N SER A 63 -6.16 -3.94 -18.52
CA SER A 63 -6.64 -5.20 -17.95
C SER A 63 -6.14 -5.41 -16.52
N VAL A 64 -6.83 -6.27 -15.76
CA VAL A 64 -6.46 -6.58 -14.37
C VAL A 64 -5.11 -7.33 -14.33
N GLU A 65 -4.88 -8.24 -15.26
CA GLU A 65 -3.65 -9.03 -15.34
C GLU A 65 -2.42 -8.13 -15.54
N SER A 66 -2.52 -7.17 -16.47
CA SER A 66 -1.45 -6.19 -16.72
C SER A 66 -1.25 -5.25 -15.52
N ALA A 67 -2.32 -4.90 -14.79
CA ALA A 67 -2.23 -4.06 -13.61
C ALA A 67 -1.44 -4.75 -12.50
N VAL A 68 -1.74 -6.03 -12.23
CA VAL A 68 -1.05 -6.81 -11.19
C VAL A 68 0.40 -7.07 -11.60
N ALA A 69 0.65 -7.43 -12.85
CA ALA A 69 2.00 -7.70 -13.36
C ALA A 69 2.93 -6.48 -13.25
N THR A 70 2.40 -5.26 -13.38
CA THR A 70 3.17 -4.01 -13.26
C THR A 70 3.25 -3.50 -11.82
N THR A 71 2.20 -3.66 -11.03
CA THR A 71 2.15 -3.15 -9.65
C THR A 71 3.14 -3.86 -8.73
N ILE A 72 3.24 -5.20 -8.83
CA ILE A 72 4.13 -5.99 -7.96
C ILE A 72 5.60 -5.54 -8.02
N PRO A 73 6.27 -5.45 -9.19
CA PRO A 73 7.67 -5.03 -9.24
C PRO A 73 7.86 -3.58 -8.79
N VAL A 74 6.89 -2.69 -9.07
CA VAL A 74 6.94 -1.29 -8.62
C VAL A 74 6.90 -1.22 -7.09
N LEU A 75 5.98 -1.94 -6.45
CA LEU A 75 5.91 -2.00 -4.98
C LEU A 75 7.17 -2.64 -4.39
N GLN A 76 7.71 -3.68 -5.03
CA GLN A 76 8.94 -4.33 -4.56
C GLN A 76 10.12 -3.34 -4.55
N ILE A 77 10.28 -2.54 -5.61
CA ILE A 77 11.34 -1.51 -5.68
C ILE A 77 11.12 -0.49 -4.56
N LEU A 78 9.89 -0.02 -4.34
CA LEU A 78 9.60 0.99 -3.32
C LEU A 78 9.77 0.50 -1.88
N VAL A 79 9.59 -0.80 -1.64
CA VAL A 79 9.90 -1.44 -0.36
C VAL A 79 11.40 -1.47 -0.12
N VAL A 80 12.24 -1.68 -1.14
CA VAL A 80 13.70 -1.62 -1.00
C VAL A 80 14.17 -0.22 -0.56
N PHE A 81 13.48 0.84 -0.99
CA PHE A 81 13.75 2.23 -0.59
C PHE A 81 13.09 2.67 0.72
N SER A 82 12.59 1.75 1.55
CA SER A 82 11.89 2.06 2.82
C SER A 82 12.80 2.34 4.03
N ASP A 83 14.10 2.59 3.84
CA ASP A 83 15.15 2.65 4.88
C ASP A 83 15.45 1.30 5.58
N TYR A 84 14.60 0.29 5.41
CA TYR A 84 14.82 -1.03 6.01
C TYR A 84 16.01 -1.78 5.38
N PHE A 85 16.15 -1.70 4.05
CA PHE A 85 17.18 -2.44 3.30
C PHE A 85 18.38 -1.59 2.91
N LEU A 86 18.20 -0.27 2.77
CA LEU A 86 19.19 0.65 2.26
C LEU A 86 19.33 1.84 3.23
N ASP A 87 20.56 2.21 3.56
CA ASP A 87 20.85 3.44 4.31
C ASP A 87 20.63 4.66 3.41
N LEU A 88 19.56 5.40 3.69
CA LEU A 88 19.14 6.57 2.93
C LEU A 88 20.17 7.70 2.86
N ASN A 89 21.08 7.77 3.84
CA ASN A 89 22.10 8.82 3.89
C ASN A 89 23.19 8.64 2.80
N ARG A 90 23.28 7.44 2.22
CA ARG A 90 24.29 7.09 1.20
C ARG A 90 23.74 7.08 -0.21
N LEU A 91 22.47 7.44 -0.41
CA LEU A 91 21.85 7.43 -1.72
C LEU A 91 22.37 8.57 -2.62
N PRO A 92 22.58 8.33 -3.92
CA PRO A 92 22.86 9.40 -4.87
C PRO A 92 21.64 10.32 -5.01
N PHE A 93 21.88 11.61 -5.27
CA PHE A 93 20.86 12.67 -5.30
C PHE A 93 19.63 12.33 -6.16
N ILE A 94 19.80 11.66 -7.30
CA ILE A 94 18.71 11.28 -8.21
C ILE A 94 17.71 10.32 -7.55
N LEU A 95 18.20 9.43 -6.68
CA LEU A 95 17.37 8.43 -6.00
C LEU A 95 16.74 8.94 -4.70
N TYR A 96 17.13 10.13 -4.24
CA TYR A 96 16.68 10.68 -2.97
C TYR A 96 15.16 10.92 -2.92
N ILE A 97 14.50 11.07 -4.07
CA ILE A 97 13.05 11.28 -4.15
C ILE A 97 12.22 10.01 -4.01
N LEU A 98 12.78 8.84 -4.36
CA LEU A 98 12.04 7.55 -4.33
C LEU A 98 11.52 7.18 -2.93
N PRO A 99 12.33 7.30 -1.85
CA PRO A 99 11.88 7.05 -0.49
C PRO A 99 10.67 7.91 -0.09
N TYR A 100 10.66 9.19 -0.44
CA TYR A 100 9.56 10.10 -0.11
C TYR A 100 8.26 9.82 -0.88
N LEU A 101 8.35 9.14 -2.02
CA LEU A 101 7.18 8.67 -2.78
C LEU A 101 6.63 7.35 -2.23
N SER A 102 7.45 6.59 -1.49
CA SER A 102 7.10 5.28 -0.97
C SER A 102 6.26 5.39 0.31
N PRO A 103 5.01 4.87 0.34
CA PRO A 103 4.23 4.80 1.57
C PRO A 103 4.89 3.87 2.62
N PHE A 104 5.74 2.94 2.18
CA PHE A 104 6.46 2.02 3.07
C PHE A 104 7.55 2.72 3.89
N TYR A 105 8.16 3.78 3.37
CA TYR A 105 9.16 4.57 4.08
C TYR A 105 8.58 5.19 5.36
N TYR A 106 7.46 5.92 5.23
CA TYR A 106 6.81 6.54 6.39
C TYR A 106 6.23 5.50 7.35
N GLY A 107 5.65 4.42 6.83
CA GLY A 107 5.16 3.31 7.65
C GLY A 107 6.27 2.69 8.50
N TYR A 108 7.41 2.37 7.88
CA TYR A 108 8.56 1.83 8.60
C TYR A 108 9.14 2.84 9.60
N SER A 109 9.25 4.12 9.22
CA SER A 109 9.75 5.17 10.11
C SER A 109 8.91 5.31 11.39
N ILE A 110 7.58 5.24 11.27
CA ILE A 110 6.66 5.26 12.41
C ILE A 110 6.84 4.01 13.28
N LEU A 111 6.90 2.82 12.68
CA LEU A 111 7.09 1.56 13.40
C LEU A 111 8.42 1.55 14.16
N ASN A 112 9.50 2.01 13.52
CA ASN A 112 10.83 2.05 14.12
C ASN A 112 10.86 2.99 15.34
N LYS A 113 10.25 4.18 15.22
CA LYS A 113 10.12 5.14 16.33
C LYS A 113 9.27 4.59 17.48
N LEU A 114 8.13 3.97 17.17
CA LEU A 114 7.23 3.40 18.19
C LEU A 114 7.85 2.21 18.92
N GLN A 115 8.63 1.37 18.24
CA GLN A 115 9.17 0.14 18.81
C GLN A 115 10.52 0.34 19.52
N TRP A 116 11.38 1.21 18.99
CA TRP A 116 12.78 1.29 19.42
C TRP A 116 13.18 2.63 20.03
N ASP A 117 12.41 3.71 19.79
CA ASP A 117 12.74 5.04 20.28
C ASP A 117 11.66 5.59 21.22
N ASN A 118 11.73 5.14 22.47
CA ASN A 118 10.89 5.59 23.58
C ASN A 118 11.02 7.10 23.90
N GLY A 119 12.00 7.79 23.29
CA GLY A 119 12.22 9.24 23.45
C GLY A 119 11.81 10.07 22.22
N SER A 120 11.25 9.44 21.18
CA SER A 120 10.84 10.12 19.96
C SER A 120 9.89 11.28 20.25
N SER A 121 10.23 12.48 19.75
CA SER A 121 9.31 13.60 19.81
C SER A 121 8.04 13.27 19.01
N SER A 122 6.88 13.36 19.68
CA SER A 122 5.57 13.10 19.06
C SER A 122 5.36 13.87 17.76
N ALA A 123 5.98 15.05 17.63
CA ALA A 123 5.92 15.88 16.43
C ALA A 123 6.40 15.16 15.16
N VAL A 124 7.45 14.33 15.26
CA VAL A 124 8.00 13.60 14.10
C VAL A 124 7.04 12.50 13.64
N ILE A 125 6.42 11.80 14.60
CA ILE A 125 5.41 10.77 14.30
C ILE A 125 4.19 11.40 13.62
N TYR A 126 3.71 12.56 14.11
CA TYR A 126 2.60 13.27 13.47
C TYR A 126 2.94 13.75 12.06
N PHE A 127 4.19 14.15 11.81
CA PHE A 127 4.64 14.51 10.48
C PHE A 127 4.55 13.32 9.52
N ASP A 128 5.06 12.15 9.90
CA ASP A 128 5.02 10.95 9.07
C ASP A 128 3.58 10.48 8.79
N ILE A 129 2.70 10.54 9.79
CA ILE A 129 1.27 10.24 9.64
C ILE A 129 0.62 11.23 8.65
N THR A 130 0.96 12.50 8.75
CA THR A 130 0.44 13.55 7.86
C THR A 130 0.90 13.32 6.42
N MET A 131 2.16 12.93 6.23
CA MET A 131 2.71 12.59 4.91
C MET A 131 2.03 11.37 4.30
N LEU A 132 1.75 10.32 5.10
CA LEU A 132 0.94 9.19 4.65
C LEU A 132 -0.46 9.62 4.17
N PHE A 133 -1.14 10.47 4.94
CA PHE A 133 -2.47 10.97 4.55
C PHE A 133 -2.43 11.83 3.28
N LEU A 134 -1.37 12.64 3.13
CA LEU A 134 -1.14 13.43 1.93
C LEU A 134 -0.90 12.53 0.71
N LEU A 135 -0.04 11.51 0.84
CA LEU A 135 0.19 10.51 -0.22
C LEU A 135 -1.08 9.77 -0.60
N PHE A 136 -1.87 9.34 0.39
CA PHE A 136 -3.17 8.73 0.16
C PHE A 136 -4.07 9.65 -0.67
N THR A 137 -4.18 10.91 -0.28
CA THR A 137 -5.02 11.89 -0.99
C THR A 137 -4.53 12.13 -2.42
N VAL A 138 -3.22 12.29 -2.59
CA VAL A 138 -2.59 12.51 -3.91
C VAL A 138 -2.81 11.32 -4.83
N PHE A 139 -2.58 10.08 -4.37
CA PHE A 139 -2.79 8.90 -5.22
C PHE A 139 -4.25 8.73 -5.63
N ASN A 140 -5.21 8.99 -4.73
CA ASN A 140 -6.63 8.92 -5.08
C ASN A 140 -7.03 10.01 -6.09
N ILE A 141 -6.54 11.25 -5.92
CA ILE A 141 -6.80 12.34 -6.88
C ILE A 141 -6.20 12.00 -8.25
N LEU A 142 -4.96 11.52 -8.28
CA LEU A 142 -4.30 11.14 -9.52
C LEU A 142 -5.01 9.97 -10.20
N ALA A 143 -5.43 8.95 -9.45
CA ALA A 143 -6.22 7.84 -9.98
C ALA A 143 -7.53 8.33 -10.61
N PHE A 144 -8.23 9.26 -9.95
CA PHE A 144 -9.45 9.85 -10.48
C PHE A 144 -9.20 10.62 -11.78
N ILE A 145 -8.13 11.42 -11.85
CA ILE A 145 -7.74 12.16 -13.05
C ILE A 145 -7.46 11.20 -14.22
N VAL A 146 -6.73 10.11 -13.98
CA VAL A 146 -6.39 9.12 -15.02
C VAL A 146 -7.64 8.41 -15.52
N ILE A 147 -8.51 7.97 -14.62
CA ILE A 147 -9.79 7.34 -14.98
C ILE A 147 -10.67 8.31 -15.79
N TRP A 148 -10.78 9.55 -15.33
CA TRP A 148 -11.53 10.61 -16.02
C TRP A 148 -11.00 10.84 -17.43
N TRP A 149 -9.67 10.94 -17.59
CA TRP A 149 -9.02 11.08 -18.88
C TRP A 149 -9.30 9.88 -19.80
N GLY A 150 -9.20 8.67 -19.28
CA GLY A 150 -9.51 7.44 -20.02
C GLY A 150 -10.95 7.41 -20.55
N ALA A 151 -11.91 7.76 -19.69
CA ALA A 151 -13.32 7.86 -20.06
C ALA A 151 -13.58 8.93 -21.13
N HIS A 152 -12.94 10.09 -21.00
CA HIS A 152 -13.06 11.18 -21.99
C HIS A 152 -12.52 10.74 -23.36
N ARG A 153 -11.37 10.07 -23.40
CA ARG A 153 -10.79 9.55 -24.66
C ARG A 153 -11.69 8.53 -25.33
N PHE A 154 -12.31 7.64 -24.56
CA PHE A 154 -13.26 6.65 -25.08
C PHE A 154 -14.49 7.30 -25.72
N HIS A 155 -15.05 8.32 -25.07
CA HIS A 155 -16.20 9.04 -25.60
C HIS A 155 -15.89 9.78 -26.91
N ILE A 156 -14.70 10.40 -27.02
CA ILE A 156 -14.24 11.01 -28.28
C ILE A 156 -14.13 9.95 -29.38
N ALA A 157 -13.48 8.82 -29.10
CA ALA A 157 -13.32 7.74 -30.08
C ALA A 157 -14.67 7.23 -30.59
N LYS A 158 -15.65 7.04 -29.70
CA LYS A 158 -17.01 6.62 -30.08
C LYS A 158 -17.71 7.64 -30.99
N LYS A 159 -17.55 8.95 -30.72
CA LYS A 159 -18.09 10.01 -31.58
C LYS A 159 -17.47 10.01 -32.98
N TRP A 160 -16.18 9.72 -33.10
CA TRP A 160 -15.52 9.64 -34.41
C TRP A 160 -16.01 8.44 -35.23
N GLN A 161 -16.21 7.27 -34.61
CA GLN A 161 -16.73 6.08 -35.31
C GLN A 161 -18.13 6.32 -35.90
N THR A 162 -19.03 6.97 -35.17
CA THR A 162 -20.39 7.24 -35.67
C THR A 162 -20.42 8.26 -36.81
N ILE A 163 -19.44 9.17 -36.88
CA ILE A 163 -19.30 10.09 -38.02
C ILE A 163 -18.83 9.32 -39.25
N ILE A 164 -17.85 8.42 -39.10
CA ILE A 164 -17.31 7.61 -40.19
C ILE A 164 -18.39 6.70 -40.78
N GLU A 165 -19.16 5.99 -39.94
CA GLU A 165 -20.26 5.12 -40.39
C GLU A 165 -21.33 5.87 -41.21
N LYS A 166 -21.63 7.12 -40.83
CA LYS A 166 -22.56 7.96 -41.60
C LYS A 166 -22.03 8.39 -42.96
N GLN A 167 -20.72 8.50 -43.12
CA GLN A 167 -20.10 8.85 -44.41
C GLN A 167 -20.04 7.65 -45.36
N THR A 168 -19.98 6.42 -44.85
CA THR A 168 -19.89 5.21 -45.69
C THR A 168 -21.20 4.75 -46.32
N ILE A 169 -22.35 5.31 -45.89
CA ILE A 169 -23.68 4.90 -46.37
C ILE A 169 -24.18 5.80 -47.52
N ASN A 170 -23.53 6.95 -47.75
CA ASN A 170 -23.82 7.87 -48.86
C ASN A 170 -22.83 7.68 -50.00
#